data_AF-A0A101V2K3-F1
#
_entry.id   AF-A0A101V2K3-F1
#
_cell.length_a   1.000
_cell.length_b   1.000
_cell.length_c   1.000
_cell.angle_alpha   90.00
_cell.angle_beta   90.00
_cell.angle_gamma   90.00
#
_symmetry.space_group_name_H-M   'P 1'
#
loop_
_entity.id
_entity.type
_entity.pdbx_description
1 polymer ?
#
loop_
_entity_poly.entity_id
_entity_poly.type
_entity_poly.pdbx_seq_one_letter_code
_entity_poly.pdbx_strand_id
1 'polypeptide(L)'
;MKAAVTAAYQRSFPRFAHIQPVPRQFFYGQCGGVRYAATRFESTPGATHEQLVGMQDEGSATKYFRSTSAGSWSYLASDGSPRGPHGCGDVPQIPETLAAAWGNCSVG
;
A
#
# COMPACT_ATOMS: atom_id res chain seq x y z
N MET A 1 -12.88 3.40 -2.37
CA MET A 1 -11.79 2.78 -1.58
C MET A 1 -10.41 3.13 -2.12
N LYS A 2 -10.02 2.60 -3.29
CA LYS A 2 -8.69 2.83 -3.91
C LYS A 2 -8.29 4.32 -3.93
N ALA A 3 -9.16 5.19 -4.43
CA ALA A 3 -8.93 6.64 -4.45
C ALA A 3 -8.64 7.25 -3.06
N ALA A 4 -9.32 6.78 -2.01
CA ALA A 4 -9.10 7.27 -0.64
C ALA A 4 -7.75 6.80 -0.08
N VAL A 5 -7.33 5.57 -0.41
CA VAL A 5 -6.01 5.02 -0.07
C VAL A 5 -4.91 5.75 -0.83
N THR A 6 -5.09 6.01 -2.13
CA THR A 6 -4.16 6.82 -2.94
C THR A 6 -4.01 8.22 -2.35
N ALA A 7 -5.13 8.88 -2.02
CA ALA A 7 -5.09 10.19 -1.39
C ALA A 7 -4.40 10.17 -0.02
N ALA A 8 -4.56 9.11 0.77
CA ALA A 8 -3.84 8.95 2.02
C ALA A 8 -2.33 8.83 1.81
N TYR A 9 -1.90 8.07 0.81
CA TYR A 9 -0.49 7.95 0.48
C TYR A 9 0.11 9.26 -0.04
N GLN A 10 -0.60 9.97 -0.93
CA GLN A 10 -0.19 11.30 -1.41
C GLN A 10 -0.06 12.32 -0.27
N ARG A 11 -0.93 12.27 0.75
CA ARG A 11 -0.78 13.13 1.94
C ARG A 11 0.49 12.81 2.73
N SER A 12 0.85 11.52 2.85
CA SER A 12 2.07 11.09 3.54
C SER A 12 3.33 11.33 2.72
N PHE A 13 3.24 11.29 1.39
CA PHE A 13 4.35 11.47 0.46
C PHE A 13 3.97 12.42 -0.69
N PRO A 14 3.90 13.75 -0.43
CA PRO A 14 3.39 14.73 -1.40
C PRO A 14 4.16 14.77 -2.72
N ARG A 15 5.43 14.35 -2.72
CA ARG A 15 6.24 14.26 -3.93
C ARG A 15 5.70 13.24 -4.94
N PHE A 16 4.91 12.25 -4.54
CA PHE A 16 4.34 11.23 -5.42
C PHE A 16 2.88 11.55 -5.78
N ALA A 17 2.66 12.65 -6.49
CA ALA A 17 1.31 13.11 -6.86
C ALA A 17 0.71 12.32 -8.05
N HIS A 18 1.54 11.86 -8.98
CA HIS A 18 1.11 11.18 -10.20
C HIS A 18 1.28 9.65 -10.07
N ILE A 19 0.39 9.03 -9.30
CA ILE A 19 0.46 7.60 -8.98
C ILE A 19 -0.92 6.94 -8.98
N GLN A 20 -0.93 5.63 -9.18
CA GLN A 20 -2.10 4.79 -9.03
C GLN A 20 -1.75 3.43 -8.41
N PRO A 21 -2.69 2.77 -7.73
CA PRO A 21 -2.50 1.39 -7.29
C PRO A 21 -2.23 0.47 -8.48
N VAL A 22 -1.21 -0.39 -8.37
CA VAL A 22 -0.91 -1.39 -9.41
C VAL A 22 -2.14 -2.29 -9.63
N PRO A 23 -2.59 -2.48 -10.89
CA PRO A 23 -3.75 -3.32 -11.18
C PRO A 23 -3.59 -4.75 -10.62
N ARG A 24 -4.69 -5.28 -10.07
CA ARG A 24 -4.77 -6.63 -9.45
C ARG A 24 -3.85 -6.85 -8.23
N GLN A 25 -3.19 -5.82 -7.72
CA GLN A 25 -2.33 -5.91 -6.52
C GLN A 25 -2.85 -5.03 -5.37
N PHE A 26 -4.16 -4.83 -5.31
CA PHE A 26 -4.82 -4.07 -4.26
C PHE A 26 -5.59 -5.03 -3.34
N PHE A 27 -5.11 -5.19 -2.12
CA PHE A 27 -5.71 -6.01 -1.08
C PHE A 27 -6.50 -5.13 -0.12
N TYR A 28 -7.63 -5.64 0.37
CA TYR A 28 -8.49 -4.95 1.32
C TYR A 28 -9.19 -5.96 2.23
N GLY A 29 -9.42 -5.56 3.47
CA GLY A 29 -10.18 -6.35 4.44
C GLY A 29 -10.33 -5.63 5.76
N GLN A 30 -10.89 -6.32 6.75
CA GLN A 30 -11.19 -5.76 8.05
C GLN A 30 -10.92 -6.79 9.14
N CYS A 31 -10.41 -6.33 10.28
CA CYS A 31 -10.24 -7.14 11.49
C CYS A 31 -10.60 -6.27 12.70
N GLY A 32 -11.47 -6.77 13.59
CA GLY A 32 -11.84 -6.07 14.83
C GLY A 32 -12.41 -4.65 14.61
N GLY A 33 -13.15 -4.42 13.53
CA GLY A 33 -13.68 -3.08 13.19
C GLY A 33 -12.70 -2.14 12.48
N VAL A 34 -11.41 -2.48 12.43
CA VAL A 34 -10.38 -1.73 11.72
C VAL A 34 -10.25 -2.24 10.30
N ARG A 35 -10.32 -1.34 9.33
CA ARG A 35 -10.13 -1.64 7.91
C ARG A 35 -8.67 -1.50 7.54
N TYR A 36 -8.18 -2.40 6.69
CA TYR A 36 -6.82 -2.38 6.19
C TYR A 36 -6.81 -2.49 4.68
N ALA A 37 -5.79 -1.91 4.07
CA ALA A 37 -5.52 -2.02 2.65
C ALA A 37 -4.02 -2.16 2.42
N ALA A 38 -3.65 -2.91 1.39
CA ALA A 38 -2.27 -3.04 0.94
C ALA A 38 -2.21 -2.90 -0.57
N THR A 39 -1.26 -2.13 -1.08
CA THR A 39 -1.05 -1.98 -2.53
C THR A 39 0.35 -1.50 -2.84
N ARG A 40 0.87 -1.91 -4.01
CA ARG A 40 1.95 -1.19 -4.68
C ARG A 40 1.38 0.00 -5.45
N PHE A 41 2.22 0.99 -5.72
CA PHE A 41 1.88 2.13 -6.57
C PHE A 41 2.79 2.16 -7.79
N GLU A 42 2.23 2.53 -8.93
CA GLU A 42 2.95 2.84 -10.16
C GLU A 42 2.69 4.29 -10.56
N SER A 43 3.62 4.88 -11.31
CA SER A 43 3.46 6.23 -11.83
C SER A 43 2.38 6.29 -12.91
N THR A 44 1.59 7.36 -12.91
CA THR A 44 0.63 7.68 -13.98
C THR A 44 1.25 8.62 -15.01
N PRO A 45 0.66 8.75 -16.21
CA PRO A 45 0.99 9.84 -17.13
C PRO A 45 0.94 11.19 -16.40
N GLY A 46 1.94 12.04 -16.65
CA GLY A 46 2.13 13.32 -15.97
C GLY A 46 3.16 13.31 -14.83
N ALA A 47 3.70 12.15 -14.45
CA ALA A 47 4.80 12.09 -13.52
C ALA A 47 6.05 12.80 -14.07
N THR A 48 6.69 13.64 -13.25
CA THR A 48 7.97 14.28 -13.57
C THR A 48 9.10 13.25 -13.59
N HIS A 49 10.23 13.60 -14.20
CA HIS A 49 11.41 12.72 -14.21
C HIS A 49 11.84 12.32 -12.78
N GLU A 50 11.86 13.27 -11.85
CA GLU A 50 12.19 13.01 -10.44
C GLU A 50 11.21 12.04 -9.78
N GLN A 51 9.92 12.15 -10.10
CA GLN A 51 8.91 11.22 -9.61
C GLN A 51 9.10 9.82 -10.17
N LEU A 52 9.40 9.70 -11.46
CA LEU A 52 9.70 8.41 -12.10
C LEU A 52 10.91 7.75 -11.46
N VAL A 53 11.98 8.51 -11.18
CA VAL A 53 13.17 8.00 -10.50
C VAL A 53 12.85 7.56 -9.07
N GLY A 54 12.15 8.39 -8.29
CA GLY A 54 11.77 8.03 -6.92
C GLY A 54 10.85 6.82 -6.82
N MET A 55 9.99 6.60 -7.83
CA MET A 55 9.07 5.47 -7.87
C MET A 55 9.72 4.13 -8.25
N GLN A 56 10.97 4.11 -8.76
CA GLN A 56 11.66 2.86 -9.04
C GLN A 56 11.94 2.07 -7.75
N ASP A 57 12.40 2.76 -6.72
CA ASP A 57 12.58 2.18 -5.40
C ASP A 57 11.23 2.08 -4.68
N GLU A 58 10.52 3.20 -4.59
CA GLU A 58 9.35 3.30 -3.72
C GLU A 58 8.14 2.49 -4.22
N GLY A 59 7.92 2.41 -5.54
CA GLY A 59 6.81 1.67 -6.15
C GLY A 59 6.96 0.16 -6.06
N SER A 60 8.18 -0.34 -5.83
CA SER A 60 8.47 -1.77 -5.68
C SER A 60 7.94 -2.34 -4.35
N ALA A 61 7.89 -1.51 -3.31
CA ALA A 61 7.44 -1.89 -1.98
C ALA A 61 5.92 -1.76 -1.83
N THR A 62 5.27 -2.77 -1.25
CA THR A 62 3.85 -2.65 -0.92
C THR A 62 3.68 -1.66 0.22
N LYS A 63 2.67 -0.80 0.11
CA LYS A 63 2.30 0.19 1.12
C LYS A 63 1.05 -0.31 1.84
N TYR A 64 1.05 -0.16 3.15
CA TYR A 64 0.01 -0.61 4.06
C TYR A 64 -0.72 0.57 4.65
N PHE A 65 -2.04 0.43 4.79
CA PHE A 65 -2.92 1.48 5.29
C PHE A 65 -3.91 0.90 6.27
N ARG A 66 -4.34 1.74 7.20
CA ARG A 66 -5.46 1.44 8.11
C ARG A 66 -6.48 2.55 8.14
N SER A 67 -7.70 2.19 8.54
CA SER A 67 -8.82 3.12 8.71
C SER A 67 -9.69 2.66 9.89
N THR A 68 -9.83 3.54 10.90
CA THR A 68 -10.64 3.32 12.10
C THR A 68 -12.05 3.92 11.98
N SER A 69 -12.28 4.76 10.97
CA SER A 69 -13.57 5.35 10.63
C SER A 69 -13.73 5.41 9.12
N ALA A 70 -14.95 5.25 8.61
CA ALA A 70 -15.20 5.21 7.18
C ALA A 70 -14.67 6.48 6.48
N GLY A 71 -13.68 6.32 5.60
CA GLY A 71 -13.15 7.40 4.75
C GLY A 71 -11.81 8.00 5.21
N SER A 72 -11.43 7.85 6.48
CA SER A 72 -10.13 8.34 6.98
C SER A 72 -9.09 7.22 6.93
N TRP A 73 -8.37 7.15 5.80
CA TRP A 73 -7.24 6.26 5.62
C TRP A 73 -5.93 6.95 6.01
N SER A 74 -5.07 6.20 6.69
CA SER A 74 -3.72 6.62 7.07
C SER A 74 -2.69 5.60 6.63
N TYR A 75 -1.54 6.09 6.16
CA TYR A 75 -0.36 5.27 5.93
C TYR A 75 0.08 4.61 7.24
N LEU A 76 0.44 3.33 7.16
CA LEU A 76 0.81 2.51 8.30
C LEU A 76 2.28 2.09 8.24
N ALA A 77 2.67 1.47 7.12
CA ALA A 77 4.00 0.91 6.90
C ALA A 77 4.22 0.66 5.41
N SER A 78 5.45 0.30 5.05
CA SER A 78 5.78 -0.29 3.75
C SER A 78 6.56 -1.58 3.97
N ASP A 79 6.59 -2.44 2.96
CA ASP A 79 7.57 -3.52 2.92
C ASP A 79 8.99 -2.96 3.04
N GLY A 80 9.88 -3.71 3.69
CA GLY A 80 11.32 -3.53 3.55
C GLY A 80 11.80 -3.98 2.17
N SER A 81 13.00 -3.54 1.79
CA SER A 81 13.72 -4.02 0.61
C SER A 81 15.00 -4.74 1.06
N PRO A 82 15.16 -6.05 0.80
CA PRO A 82 14.21 -6.94 0.12
C PRO A 82 12.96 -7.24 0.95
N ARG A 83 11.89 -7.69 0.27
CA ARG A 83 10.67 -8.16 0.94
C ARG A 83 10.99 -9.40 1.78
N GLY A 84 10.43 -9.45 2.99
CA GLY A 84 10.54 -10.62 3.86
C GLY A 84 9.88 -11.89 3.29
N PRO A 85 10.27 -13.07 3.78
CA PRO A 85 9.83 -14.36 3.26
C PRO A 85 8.31 -14.59 3.36
N HIS A 86 7.62 -13.89 4.27
CA HIS A 86 6.17 -13.99 4.45
C HIS A 86 5.42 -12.75 3.94
N GLY A 87 6.06 -11.88 3.16
CA GLY A 87 5.40 -10.73 2.54
C GLY A 87 4.70 -9.84 3.56
N CYS A 88 3.39 -9.62 3.41
CA CYS A 88 2.65 -8.80 4.37
C CYS A 88 2.40 -9.48 5.73
N GLY A 89 2.69 -10.79 5.85
CA GLY A 89 2.73 -11.48 7.14
C GLY A 89 3.92 -11.06 8.01
N ASP A 90 4.97 -10.49 7.41
CA ASP A 90 6.13 -9.96 8.15
C ASP A 90 5.90 -8.53 8.69
N VAL A 91 4.71 -7.95 8.45
CA VAL A 91 4.39 -6.58 8.85
C VAL A 91 3.63 -6.61 10.19
N PRO A 92 4.26 -6.25 11.32
CA PRO A 92 3.67 -6.45 12.65
C PRO A 92 2.37 -5.68 12.88
N GLN A 93 2.12 -4.62 12.10
CA GLN A 93 0.91 -3.81 12.18
C GLN A 93 -0.28 -4.39 11.39
N ILE A 94 -0.07 -5.45 10.59
CA ILE A 94 -1.12 -6.18 9.88
C ILE A 94 -1.51 -7.41 10.70
N PRO A 95 -2.81 -7.60 11.01
CA PRO A 95 -3.26 -8.80 11.70
C PRO A 95 -2.94 -10.08 10.90
N GLU A 96 -2.39 -11.09 11.57
CA GLU A 96 -1.95 -12.36 10.95
C GLU A 96 -3.06 -13.03 10.14
N THR A 97 -4.27 -13.10 10.70
CA THR A 97 -5.44 -13.69 10.02
C THR A 97 -5.80 -12.96 8.74
N LEU A 98 -5.56 -11.64 8.69
CA LEU A 98 -5.81 -10.83 7.51
C LEU A 98 -4.70 -10.98 6.47
N ALA A 99 -3.43 -11.03 6.91
CA ALA A 99 -2.31 -11.34 6.03
C ALA A 99 -2.48 -12.72 5.36
N ALA A 100 -2.89 -13.73 6.12
CA ALA A 100 -3.20 -15.06 5.61
C ALA A 100 -4.36 -15.03 4.58
N ALA A 101 -5.43 -14.27 4.87
CA ALA A 101 -6.54 -14.10 3.92
C ALA A 101 -6.13 -13.39 2.62
N TRP A 102 -5.09 -12.56 2.66
CA TRP A 102 -4.48 -11.94 1.48
C TRP A 102 -3.41 -12.82 0.82
N GLY A 103 -3.22 -14.06 1.26
CA GLY A 103 -2.16 -14.94 0.75
C GLY A 103 -0.78 -14.33 0.95
N ASN A 104 -0.55 -13.66 2.09
CA ASN A 104 0.69 -12.94 2.40
C ASN A 104 1.07 -11.85 1.38
N CYS A 105 0.06 -11.33 0.68
CA CYS A 105 0.24 -10.34 -0.39
C CYS A 105 1.23 -10.83 -1.46
N SER A 106 1.31 -12.16 -1.63
CA SER A 106 2.03 -12.78 -2.72
C SER A 106 1.35 -12.37 -4.03
N VAL A 107 2.11 -11.77 -4.91
CA VAL A 107 1.67 -11.52 -6.28
C VAL A 107 2.11 -12.76 -7.06
N GLY A 108 1.14 -13.62 -7.37
CA GLY A 108 1.34 -14.77 -8.24
C GLY A 108 1.71 -14.36 -9.66
#